data_AF-A0A7S2LVE5-F1
#
_entry.id   AF-A0A7S2LVE5-F1
#
_cell.length_a   1.000
_cell.length_b   1.000
_cell.length_c   1.000
_cell.angle_alpha   90.00
_cell.angle_beta   90.00
_cell.angle_gamma   90.00
#
_symmetry.space_group_name_H-M   'P 1'
#
loop_
_entity.id
_entity.type
_entity.pdbx_description
1 polymer ?
#
loop_
_entity_poly.entity_id
_entity_poly.type
_entity_poly.pdbx_seq_one_letter_code
_entity_poly.pdbx_strand_id
1 'polypeptide(L)'
;GRMFVCGGLGSGKRPLRSVESFNFEAGAWEASPPMAVPRSGAAAACVAGRLCVFGGYGDSGSGCQHLNSVEQLDPTYGQWVAMANMAERRLFAVAVATR
;
A
#
# COMPACT_ATOMS: atom_id res chain seq x y z
N GLY A 1 3.62 -16.07 10.34
CA GLY A 1 4.01 -15.09 9.27
C GLY A 1 2.77 -14.54 8.58
N ARG A 2 2.84 -13.41 7.87
CA ARG A 2 1.66 -12.78 7.20
C ARG A 2 1.96 -12.33 5.78
N MET A 3 0.99 -12.49 4.88
CA MET A 3 0.98 -11.87 3.53
C MET A 3 0.04 -10.67 3.56
N PHE A 4 0.40 -9.57 2.90
CA PHE A 4 -0.44 -8.37 2.82
C PHE A 4 -0.84 -8.07 1.38
N VAL A 5 -2.10 -7.70 1.18
CA VAL A 5 -2.65 -7.18 -0.08
C VAL A 5 -3.09 -5.75 0.17
N CYS A 6 -2.54 -4.81 -0.60
CA CYS A 6 -2.75 -3.37 -0.39
C CYS A 6 -3.43 -2.74 -1.61
N GLY A 7 -4.60 -2.15 -1.39
CA GLY A 7 -5.32 -1.40 -2.42
C GLY A 7 -5.80 -2.28 -3.58
N GLY A 8 -5.64 -1.79 -4.80
CA GLY A 8 -6.21 -2.37 -6.02
C GLY A 8 -7.45 -1.61 -6.49
N LEU A 9 -8.21 -2.22 -7.41
CA LEU A 9 -9.47 -1.67 -7.91
C LEU A 9 -10.64 -2.48 -7.38
N GLY A 10 -11.53 -1.82 -6.65
CA GLY A 10 -12.77 -2.42 -6.17
C GLY A 10 -13.93 -2.24 -7.16
N SER A 11 -15.14 -2.52 -6.68
CA SER A 11 -16.38 -2.32 -7.43
C SER A 11 -16.49 -0.89 -7.97
N GLY A 12 -16.85 -0.78 -9.24
CA GLY A 12 -16.90 0.50 -9.95
C GLY A 12 -15.52 1.06 -10.36
N LYS A 13 -14.47 0.22 -10.40
CA LYS A 13 -13.11 0.60 -10.80
C LYS A 13 -12.52 1.74 -9.97
N ARG A 14 -12.87 1.78 -8.68
CA ARG A 14 -12.35 2.78 -7.74
C ARG A 14 -11.10 2.25 -7.03
N PRO A 15 -10.03 3.05 -6.91
CA PRO A 15 -8.87 2.72 -6.08
C PRO A 15 -9.30 2.42 -4.65
N LEU A 16 -8.75 1.37 -4.07
CA LEU A 16 -9.03 0.94 -2.70
C LEU A 16 -7.94 1.45 -1.75
N ARG A 17 -8.34 1.84 -0.54
CA ARG A 17 -7.41 2.04 0.59
C ARG A 17 -7.31 0.82 1.51
N SER A 18 -8.16 -0.19 1.28
CA SER A 18 -8.23 -1.38 2.11
C SER A 18 -6.91 -2.16 2.04
N VAL A 19 -6.58 -2.77 3.17
CA VAL A 19 -5.46 -3.68 3.30
C VAL A 19 -6.00 -4.94 3.95
N GLU A 20 -5.67 -6.08 3.37
CA GLU A 20 -6.02 -7.39 3.91
C GLU A 20 -4.73 -8.16 4.19
N SER A 21 -4.71 -8.91 5.28
CA SER A 21 -3.58 -9.77 5.61
C SER A 21 -4.01 -11.21 5.75
N PHE A 22 -3.30 -12.13 5.09
CA PHE A 22 -3.49 -13.56 5.30
C PHE A 22 -2.59 -14.04 6.44
N ASN A 23 -3.21 -14.57 7.49
CA ASN A 23 -2.54 -15.19 8.60
C ASN A 23 -2.32 -16.68 8.31
N PHE A 24 -1.05 -17.07 8.08
CA PHE A 24 -0.71 -18.45 7.73
C PHE A 24 -0.93 -19.46 8.86
N GLU A 25 -0.95 -19.02 10.12
CA GLU A 25 -1.20 -19.90 11.26
C GLU A 25 -2.69 -20.17 11.43
N ALA A 26 -3.53 -19.14 11.24
CA ALA A 26 -4.98 -19.26 11.32
C ALA A 26 -5.63 -19.75 10.02
N GLY A 27 -4.91 -19.69 8.88
CA GLY A 27 -5.44 -20.03 7.56
C GLY A 27 -6.55 -19.10 7.08
N ALA A 28 -6.53 -17.83 7.51
CA ALA A 28 -7.62 -16.89 7.29
C ALA A 28 -7.13 -15.51 6.82
N TRP A 29 -7.97 -14.83 6.04
CA TRP A 29 -7.83 -13.41 5.74
C TRP A 29 -8.40 -12.57 6.89
N GLU A 30 -7.67 -11.53 7.25
CA GLU A 30 -8.02 -10.57 8.29
C GLU A 30 -7.96 -9.15 7.71
N ALA A 31 -8.85 -8.28 8.17
CA ALA A 31 -8.74 -6.86 7.87
C ALA A 31 -7.47 -6.28 8.53
N SER A 32 -6.73 -5.46 7.79
CA SER A 32 -5.60 -4.69 8.30
C SER A 32 -5.92 -3.19 8.30
N PRO A 33 -5.19 -2.38 9.08
CA PRO A 33 -5.31 -0.94 9.04
C PRO A 33 -5.25 -0.41 7.59
N PRO A 34 -6.20 0.44 7.16
CA PRO A 34 -6.22 0.94 5.79
C PRO A 34 -5.14 2.00 5.56
N MET A 35 -4.66 2.11 4.32
CA MET A 35 -3.82 3.24 3.90
C MET A 35 -4.59 4.56 4.01
N ALA A 36 -3.87 5.68 4.13
CA ALA A 36 -4.45 7.01 4.10
C ALA A 36 -4.93 7.37 2.68
N VAL A 37 -4.13 7.02 1.67
CA VAL A 37 -4.46 7.28 0.25
C VAL A 37 -4.91 5.97 -0.41
N PRO A 38 -6.07 5.92 -1.09
CA PRO A 38 -6.46 4.77 -1.89
C PRO A 38 -5.54 4.63 -3.11
N ARG A 39 -5.12 3.41 -3.46
CA ARG A 39 -4.12 3.18 -4.50
C ARG A 39 -4.47 1.98 -5.36
N SER A 40 -4.20 2.07 -6.65
CA SER A 40 -4.22 0.94 -7.60
C SER A 40 -2.94 0.96 -8.45
N GLY A 41 -2.44 -0.21 -8.87
CA GLY A 41 -1.18 -0.31 -9.62
C GLY A 41 0.05 0.25 -8.89
N ALA A 42 0.01 0.29 -7.55
CA ALA A 42 1.14 0.69 -6.73
C ALA A 42 2.21 -0.41 -6.69
N ALA A 43 3.45 -0.01 -6.43
CA ALA A 43 4.52 -0.95 -6.10
C ALA A 43 4.59 -1.14 -4.57
N ALA A 44 5.12 -2.27 -4.11
CA ALA A 44 5.33 -2.53 -2.69
C ALA A 44 6.64 -3.28 -2.43
N ALA A 45 7.26 -3.03 -1.28
CA ALA A 45 8.45 -3.75 -0.82
C ALA A 45 8.45 -3.84 0.71
N CYS A 46 9.13 -4.85 1.25
CA CYS A 46 9.36 -4.99 2.68
C CYS A 46 10.81 -4.61 3.01
N VAL A 47 11.00 -3.69 3.97
CA VAL A 47 12.31 -3.21 4.43
C VAL A 47 12.33 -3.28 5.95
N ALA A 48 13.29 -3.99 6.53
CA ALA A 48 13.44 -4.13 7.99
C ALA A 48 12.14 -4.52 8.73
N GLY A 49 11.34 -5.42 8.16
CA GLY A 49 10.07 -5.87 8.72
C GLY A 49 8.89 -4.92 8.53
N ARG A 50 9.09 -3.81 7.81
CA ARG A 50 8.07 -2.79 7.53
C ARG A 50 7.63 -2.86 6.08
N LEU A 51 6.33 -2.73 5.86
CA LEU A 51 5.74 -2.75 4.52
C LEU A 51 5.68 -1.33 3.95
N CYS A 52 6.29 -1.09 2.80
CA CYS A 52 6.22 0.19 2.09
C CYS A 52 5.41 0.04 0.80
N VAL A 53 4.53 1.01 0.53
CA VAL A 53 3.73 1.09 -0.71
C VAL A 53 4.03 2.41 -1.42
N PHE A 54 4.28 2.35 -2.73
CA PHE A 54 4.82 3.44 -3.53
C PHE A 54 3.91 3.75 -4.72
N GLY A 55 3.55 5.03 -4.86
CA GLY A 55 2.84 5.55 -6.02
C GLY A 55 1.49 4.87 -6.26
N GLY A 56 1.20 4.58 -7.52
CA GLY A 56 -0.08 4.07 -8.01
C GLY A 56 -0.98 5.17 -8.55
N TYR A 57 -2.25 4.84 -8.76
CA TYR A 57 -3.32 5.77 -9.14
C TYR A 57 -4.37 5.83 -8.04
N GLY A 58 -4.71 7.04 -7.60
CA GLY A 58 -5.52 7.25 -6.40
C GLY A 58 -5.88 8.70 -6.15
N ASP A 59 -6.81 8.93 -5.23
CA ASP A 59 -7.23 10.27 -4.82
C ASP A 59 -6.54 10.68 -3.52
N SER A 60 -5.74 11.75 -3.59
CA SER A 60 -5.04 12.34 -2.45
C SER A 60 -5.72 13.62 -1.93
N GLY A 61 -7.00 13.83 -2.23
CA GLY A 61 -7.78 15.02 -1.85
C GLY A 61 -7.96 16.04 -2.97
N SER A 62 -7.45 15.78 -4.17
CA SER A 62 -7.56 16.66 -5.34
C SER A 62 -8.07 15.92 -6.59
N GLY A 63 -8.79 14.82 -6.37
CA GLY A 63 -9.23 13.91 -7.43
C GLY A 63 -8.20 12.84 -7.74
N CYS A 64 -8.64 11.83 -8.49
CA CYS A 64 -7.80 10.68 -8.84
C CYS A 64 -6.68 11.08 -9.82
N GLN A 65 -5.44 10.73 -9.48
CA GLN A 65 -4.24 11.06 -10.24
C GLN A 65 -3.14 10.01 -10.01
N HIS A 66 -2.10 10.02 -10.84
CA HIS A 66 -0.89 9.26 -10.54
C HIS A 66 -0.25 9.80 -9.26
N LEU A 67 0.27 8.91 -8.43
CA LEU A 67 0.84 9.23 -7.14
C LEU A 67 2.36 9.08 -7.17
N ASN A 68 3.04 9.97 -6.45
CA ASN A 68 4.43 9.82 -6.05
C ASN A 68 4.56 9.62 -4.54
N SER A 69 3.45 9.63 -3.80
CA SER A 69 3.45 9.45 -2.36
C SER A 69 3.80 8.03 -1.96
N VAL A 70 4.40 7.91 -0.78
CA VAL A 70 4.86 6.67 -0.19
C VAL A 70 4.27 6.54 1.21
N GLU A 71 3.77 5.36 1.52
CA GLU A 71 3.24 5.04 2.86
C GLU A 71 3.96 3.80 3.40
N GLN A 72 4.27 3.80 4.69
CA GLN A 72 4.89 2.68 5.39
C GLN A 72 3.98 2.21 6.53
N LEU A 73 3.76 0.91 6.61
CA LEU A 73 3.14 0.24 7.74
C LEU A 73 4.23 -0.44 8.57
N ASP A 74 4.30 -0.10 9.85
CA ASP A 74 4.93 -0.97 10.84
C ASP A 74 3.86 -1.94 11.38
N PRO A 75 3.94 -3.24 11.06
CA PRO A 75 2.92 -4.21 11.48
C PRO A 75 2.81 -4.36 13.00
N THR A 76 3.84 -3.99 13.77
CA THR A 76 3.83 -4.07 15.24
C THR A 76 2.93 -2.98 15.84
N TYR A 77 2.94 -1.78 15.25
CA TYR A 77 2.14 -0.65 15.74
C TYR A 77 0.81 -0.50 15.01
N GLY A 78 0.64 -1.16 13.86
CA GLY A 78 -0.63 -1.19 13.13
C GLY A 78 -1.04 0.16 12.57
N GLN A 79 -0.09 1.02 12.21
CA GLN A 79 -0.37 2.35 11.67
C GLN A 79 0.44 2.63 10.41
N TRP A 80 -0.24 3.20 9.42
CA TRP A 80 0.40 3.74 8.22
C TRP A 80 0.94 5.14 8.49
N VAL A 81 2.18 5.37 8.05
CA VAL A 81 2.86 6.66 8.17
C VAL A 81 3.27 7.12 6.78
N ALA A 82 3.03 8.41 6.49
CA ALA A 82 3.49 9.03 5.27
C ALA A 82 5.02 9.17 5.29
N MET A 83 5.66 8.79 4.19
CA MET A 83 7.10 8.91 3.98
C MET A 83 7.40 10.03 2.98
N ALA A 84 8.69 10.30 2.74
CA ALA A 84 9.10 11.21 1.69
C ALA A 84 8.56 10.74 0.32
N ASN A 85 8.01 11.68 -0.46
CA ASN A 85 7.51 11.39 -1.79
C ASN A 85 8.64 11.05 -2.75
N MET A 86 8.37 10.20 -3.74
CA MET A 86 9.23 10.03 -4.90
C MET A 86 9.26 11.33 -5.74
N ALA A 87 10.36 11.57 -6.47
CA ALA A 87 10.43 12.71 -7.37
C ALA A 87 9.37 12.64 -8.48
N GLU A 88 9.19 11.45 -9.07
CA GLU A 88 8.24 11.21 -10.15
C GLU A 88 7.01 10.43 -9.69
N ARG A 89 5.87 10.73 -10.30
CA ARG A 89 4.64 9.94 -10.15
C ARG A 89 4.78 8.64 -10.93
N ARG A 90 4.43 7.51 -10.33
CA ARG A 90 4.63 6.18 -10.93
C ARG A 90 3.39 5.31 -10.81
N LEU A 91 3.08 4.57 -11.86
CA LEU A 91 2.00 3.57 -11.93
C LEU A 91 2.56 2.31 -12.60
N PHE A 92 2.14 1.12 -12.14
CA PHE A 92 2.63 -0.18 -12.64
C PHE A 92 4.15 -0.36 -12.53
N ALA A 93 4.76 0.27 -11.52
CA ALA A 93 6.18 0.16 -11.24
C ALA A 93 6.51 -1.13 -10.47
N VAL A 94 7.80 -1.44 -10.41
CA VAL A 94 8.36 -2.48 -9.54
C VAL A 94 9.15 -1.79 -8.42
N ALA A 95 9.07 -2.34 -7.21
CA ALA A 95 9.89 -1.94 -6.08
C ALA A 95 10.73 -3.12 -5.61
N VAL A 96 11.99 -2.86 -5.29
CA VAL A 96 12.90 -3.84 -4.72
C VAL A 96 13.60 -3.18 -3.54
N ALA A 97 13.65 -3.90 -2.42
CA ALA A 97 14.46 -3.54 -1.27
C ALA A 97 15.79 -4.30 -1.35
N THR A 98 16.91 -3.58 -1.41
CA THR A 98 18.23 -4.15 -1.13
C THR A 98 18.49 -3.97 0.37
N ARG A 99 19.12 -4.97 0.99
CA ARG A 99 19.37 -5.05 2.44
C ARG A 99 19.80 -3.74 3.07
#